data_AF-A0AAV3JGP7-F1
#
_entry.id   AF-A0AAV3JGP7-F1
#
_cell.length_a   1.000
_cell.length_b   1.000
_cell.length_c   1.000
_cell.angle_alpha   90.00
_cell.angle_beta   90.00
_cell.angle_gamma   90.00
#
_symmetry.space_group_name_H-M   'P 1'
#
loop_
_entity.id
_entity.type
_entity.pdbx_description
1 polymer ?
#
loop_
_entity_poly.entity_id
_entity_poly.type
_entity_poly.pdbx_seq_one_letter_code
_entity_poly.pdbx_strand_id
1 'polypeptide(L)'
;MKIEGLPGPEDLAIDREEKILYVSSHERRIQNRLGKIFTIDLKNPSVPTELFVKYPPEFRPHGISLLKTKDTYRLYVISHPKFYEVHTIEIFERKGKEWLHVGTLTDPLLTSPNDLFVVSENEIFLSNDHGTGGVPRYLWDDLFGFKRAEISHYDGKNWSNLGNPLSFGNGILYTKNSRGNEFLYRSGYSDKSVFQFPIRREQGKPVLEEPKRIHIHSGPDNLELDSQGRIFVVGHGSTYRFLRHVKNPNYYSPTQVFRISTDGNFQEVFATSGDLISAGSTAIPFEGRLYIAQIFNPYILNCKYTNSN
;
A
#
# COMPACT_ATOMS: atom_id res chain seq x y z
N MET A 1 -6.58 -20.03 -5.46
CA MET A 1 -6.23 -20.00 -6.89
C MET A 1 -5.24 -18.88 -7.10
N LYS A 2 -4.19 -19.13 -7.89
CA LYS A 2 -3.25 -18.08 -8.30
C LYS A 2 -3.82 -17.38 -9.53
N ILE A 3 -3.79 -16.05 -9.54
CA ILE A 3 -4.10 -15.25 -10.72
C ILE A 3 -2.75 -14.77 -11.26
N GLU A 4 -2.29 -15.39 -12.34
CA GLU A 4 -0.93 -15.22 -12.89
C GLU A 4 -0.84 -14.08 -13.92
N GLY A 5 0.38 -13.78 -14.37
CA GLY A 5 0.64 -12.73 -15.36
C GLY A 5 0.87 -11.35 -14.76
N LEU A 6 1.10 -11.28 -13.46
CA LEU A 6 1.24 -10.04 -12.69
C LEU A 6 2.64 -9.98 -12.06
N PRO A 7 3.69 -9.50 -12.75
CA PRO A 7 5.05 -9.48 -12.22
C PRO A 7 5.20 -8.56 -10.99
N GLY A 8 5.50 -9.12 -9.82
CA GLY A 8 5.62 -8.37 -8.56
C GLY A 8 4.42 -7.46 -8.25
N PRO A 9 3.22 -8.03 -8.07
CA PRO A 9 1.98 -7.29 -7.81
C PRO A 9 1.94 -6.87 -6.34
N GLU A 10 2.51 -5.71 -6.06
CA GLU A 10 2.84 -5.32 -4.70
C GLU A 10 1.68 -4.64 -3.99
N ASP A 11 0.90 -3.80 -4.67
CA ASP A 11 -0.24 -3.14 -4.05
C ASP A 11 -1.52 -3.18 -4.90
N LEU A 12 -2.66 -3.04 -4.24
CA LEU A 12 -3.99 -3.27 -4.81
C LEU A 12 -4.91 -2.10 -4.48
N ALA A 13 -5.72 -1.68 -5.45
CA ALA A 13 -6.86 -0.80 -5.18
C ALA A 13 -8.13 -1.42 -5.76
N ILE A 14 -9.26 -1.32 -5.05
CA ILE A 14 -10.51 -1.94 -5.48
C ILE A 14 -11.60 -0.91 -5.80
N ASP A 15 -12.17 -1.00 -7.00
CA ASP A 15 -13.49 -0.44 -7.28
C ASP A 15 -14.55 -1.48 -6.92
N ARG A 16 -15.18 -1.30 -5.76
CA ARG A 16 -16.19 -2.23 -5.24
C ARG A 16 -17.49 -2.21 -6.05
N GLU A 17 -17.79 -1.10 -6.73
CA GLU A 17 -19.02 -0.95 -7.51
C GLU A 17 -18.89 -1.57 -8.89
N GLU A 18 -17.80 -1.25 -9.62
CA GLU A 18 -17.55 -1.86 -10.93
C GLU A 18 -16.97 -3.27 -10.83
N LYS A 19 -16.55 -3.65 -9.61
CA LYS A 19 -15.92 -4.92 -9.25
C LYS A 19 -14.63 -5.12 -10.02
N ILE A 20 -13.76 -4.11 -9.97
CA ILE A 20 -12.44 -4.12 -10.64
C ILE A 20 -11.36 -4.01 -9.57
N LEU A 21 -10.39 -4.91 -9.63
CA LEU A 21 -9.16 -4.81 -8.86
C LEU A 21 -8.07 -4.20 -9.74
N TYR A 22 -7.54 -3.05 -9.34
CA TYR A 22 -6.35 -2.44 -9.90
C TYR A 22 -5.13 -2.99 -9.17
N VAL A 23 -4.08 -3.32 -9.92
CA VAL A 23 -2.87 -3.95 -9.39
C VAL A 23 -1.66 -3.14 -9.80
N SER A 24 -0.94 -2.61 -8.82
CA SER A 24 0.39 -2.03 -9.01
C SER A 24 1.42 -3.16 -9.14
N SER A 25 2.09 -3.26 -10.29
CA SER A 25 2.89 -4.44 -10.63
C SER A 25 4.26 -4.06 -11.20
N HIS A 26 5.31 -4.51 -10.53
CA HIS A 26 6.69 -4.28 -10.93
C HIS A 26 7.62 -5.46 -10.56
N GLU A 27 8.30 -6.04 -11.55
CA GLU A 27 9.33 -7.07 -11.33
C GLU A 27 10.61 -6.44 -10.75
N ARG A 28 10.73 -6.48 -9.42
CA ARG A 28 11.81 -5.82 -8.68
C ARG A 28 13.13 -6.62 -8.65
N ARG A 29 13.15 -7.89 -9.07
CA ARG A 29 14.39 -8.70 -9.11
C ARG A 29 15.14 -8.57 -10.42
N ILE A 30 14.49 -8.11 -11.48
CA ILE A 30 15.13 -7.88 -12.78
C ILE A 30 15.44 -6.38 -12.92
N GLN A 31 16.73 -6.07 -12.98
CA GLN A 31 17.18 -4.70 -13.14
C GLN A 31 16.60 -4.05 -14.41
N ASN A 32 16.28 -2.76 -14.34
CA ASN A 32 15.75 -1.93 -15.43
C ASN A 32 14.40 -2.37 -15.99
N ARG A 33 13.71 -3.35 -15.40
CA ARG A 33 12.34 -3.66 -15.79
C ARG A 33 11.43 -2.48 -15.41
N LEU A 34 10.54 -2.11 -16.33
CA LEU A 34 9.47 -1.15 -16.04
C LEU A 34 8.26 -1.91 -15.52
N GLY A 35 7.50 -1.27 -14.65
CA GLY A 35 6.24 -1.82 -14.18
C GLY A 35 5.04 -1.29 -14.94
N LYS A 36 3.88 -1.78 -14.54
CA LYS A 36 2.58 -1.56 -15.16
C LYS A 36 1.49 -1.54 -14.10
N ILE A 37 0.33 -1.01 -14.48
CA ILE A 37 -0.90 -1.18 -13.73
C ILE A 37 -1.72 -2.23 -14.46
N PHE A 38 -2.29 -3.20 -13.74
CA PHE A 38 -3.21 -4.17 -14.31
C PHE A 38 -4.60 -4.00 -13.73
N THR A 39 -5.59 -4.54 -14.43
CA THR A 39 -6.98 -4.66 -13.98
C THR A 39 -7.40 -6.11 -13.97
N ILE A 40 -8.22 -6.48 -12.99
CA ILE A 40 -8.85 -7.80 -12.90
C ILE A 40 -10.34 -7.56 -12.70
N ASP A 41 -11.16 -8.03 -13.64
CA ASP A 41 -12.61 -8.07 -13.46
C ASP A 41 -12.96 -9.15 -12.42
N LEU A 42 -13.63 -8.75 -11.35
CA LEU A 42 -14.03 -9.64 -10.25
C LEU A 42 -15.42 -10.27 -10.48
N LYS A 43 -16.19 -9.84 -11.50
CA LYS A 43 -17.49 -10.46 -11.86
C LYS A 43 -17.28 -11.82 -12.53
N ASN A 44 -16.29 -11.91 -13.39
CA ASN A 44 -15.89 -13.14 -14.06
C ASN A 44 -14.39 -13.26 -13.84
N PRO A 45 -13.85 -14.35 -13.24
CA PRO A 45 -12.42 -14.49 -13.05
C PRO A 45 -11.73 -14.46 -14.42
N SER A 46 -11.23 -13.28 -14.77
CA SER A 46 -10.62 -12.96 -16.05
C SER A 46 -9.12 -12.94 -15.90
N VAL A 47 -8.41 -13.18 -17.00
CA VAL A 47 -6.97 -12.94 -17.09
C VAL A 47 -6.69 -11.46 -16.76
N PRO A 48 -5.67 -11.15 -15.94
CA PRO A 48 -5.29 -9.76 -15.70
C PRO A 48 -5.00 -9.03 -17.02
N THR A 49 -5.52 -7.81 -17.15
CA THR A 49 -5.35 -6.99 -18.34
C THR A 49 -4.51 -5.77 -18.01
N GLU A 50 -3.44 -5.51 -18.75
CA GLU A 50 -2.65 -4.29 -18.61
C GLU A 50 -3.55 -3.06 -18.84
N LEU A 51 -3.42 -2.06 -17.98
CA LEU A 51 -4.11 -0.79 -18.14
C LEU A 51 -3.59 -0.11 -19.41
N PHE A 52 -4.44 0.02 -20.43
CA PHE A 52 -4.05 0.65 -21.68
C PHE A 52 -3.93 2.17 -21.50
N VAL A 53 -2.70 2.64 -21.27
CA VAL A 53 -2.37 4.05 -21.08
C VAL A 53 -0.94 4.34 -21.53
N LYS A 54 -0.66 5.60 -21.88
CA LYS A 54 0.71 6.07 -22.05
C LYS A 54 1.33 6.30 -20.68
N TYR A 55 2.16 5.36 -20.23
CA TYR A 55 2.91 5.50 -18.98
C TYR A 55 3.98 6.60 -19.06
N PRO A 56 4.28 7.27 -17.94
CA PRO A 56 5.44 8.15 -17.87
C PRO A 56 6.74 7.36 -18.06
N PRO A 57 7.85 8.00 -18.47
CA PRO A 57 9.15 7.35 -18.59
C PRO A 57 9.60 6.72 -17.27
N GLU A 58 10.33 5.60 -17.36
CA GLU A 58 10.92 4.95 -16.18
C GLU A 58 9.91 4.54 -15.08
N PHE A 59 8.63 4.34 -15.44
CA PHE A 59 7.57 4.00 -14.51
C PHE A 59 7.84 2.67 -13.76
N ARG A 60 7.92 2.75 -12.43
CA ARG A 60 8.18 1.64 -11.50
C ARG A 60 7.26 1.77 -10.29
N PRO A 61 6.01 1.27 -10.42
CA PRO A 61 4.95 1.52 -9.46
C PRO A 61 5.14 0.77 -8.13
N HIS A 62 4.60 1.35 -7.06
CA HIS A 62 4.59 0.85 -5.67
C HIS A 62 3.16 1.02 -5.09
N GLY A 63 2.96 1.72 -3.97
CA GLY A 63 1.62 1.99 -3.43
C GLY A 63 0.66 2.67 -4.43
N ILE A 64 -0.62 2.28 -4.37
CA ILE A 64 -1.68 2.72 -5.27
C ILE A 64 -2.96 3.04 -4.50
N SER A 65 -3.54 4.22 -4.77
CA SER A 65 -4.83 4.61 -4.21
C SER A 65 -5.81 4.99 -5.31
N LEU A 66 -7.04 4.48 -5.21
CA LEU A 66 -8.15 4.84 -6.09
C LEU A 66 -8.99 5.96 -5.45
N LEU A 67 -9.09 7.11 -6.14
CA LEU A 67 -10.08 8.13 -5.86
C LEU A 67 -11.23 8.01 -6.85
N LYS A 68 -12.43 7.76 -6.33
CA LYS A 68 -13.66 7.74 -7.11
C LYS A 68 -14.56 8.91 -6.71
N THR A 69 -14.85 9.77 -7.66
CA THR A 69 -15.92 10.77 -7.55
C THR A 69 -17.11 10.33 -8.41
N LYS A 70 -18.18 11.13 -8.45
CA LYS A 70 -19.39 10.80 -9.23
C LYS A 70 -19.09 10.57 -10.72
N ASP A 71 -18.16 11.35 -11.27
CA ASP A 71 -17.93 11.42 -12.71
C ASP A 71 -16.49 11.03 -13.12
N THR A 72 -15.59 10.83 -12.16
CA THR A 72 -14.16 10.65 -12.41
C THR A 72 -13.56 9.54 -11.55
N TYR A 73 -12.74 8.72 -12.18
CA TYR A 73 -11.89 7.75 -11.49
C TYR A 73 -10.44 8.17 -11.65
N ARG A 74 -9.69 8.25 -10.55
CA ARG A 74 -8.26 8.51 -10.58
C ARG A 74 -7.49 7.47 -9.78
N LEU A 75 -6.41 6.98 -10.37
CA LEU A 75 -5.40 6.20 -9.68
C LEU A 75 -4.22 7.13 -9.41
N TYR A 76 -3.83 7.19 -8.15
CA TYR A 76 -2.61 7.84 -7.72
C TYR A 76 -1.62 6.73 -7.37
N VAL A 77 -0.48 6.71 -8.05
CA VAL A 77 0.47 5.60 -7.98
C VAL A 77 1.85 6.13 -7.67
N ILE A 78 2.44 5.71 -6.55
CA ILE A 78 3.86 5.97 -6.29
C ILE A 78 4.68 5.30 -7.38
N SER A 79 5.65 6.02 -7.94
CA SER A 79 6.63 5.47 -8.85
C SER A 79 8.05 5.84 -8.41
N HIS A 80 9.00 4.94 -8.69
CA HIS A 80 10.41 5.15 -8.44
C HIS A 80 11.23 5.20 -9.74
N PRO A 81 11.16 6.31 -10.53
CA PRO A 81 11.89 6.44 -11.79
C PRO A 81 13.39 6.14 -11.68
N LYS A 82 14.00 6.50 -10.55
CA LYS A 82 15.35 6.07 -10.18
C LYS A 82 15.31 5.50 -8.77
N PHE A 83 15.67 4.23 -8.65
CA PHE A 83 15.54 3.47 -7.40
C PHE A 83 16.23 4.20 -6.25
N TYR A 84 15.50 4.43 -5.15
CA TYR A 84 15.95 5.16 -3.95
C TYR A 84 16.48 6.59 -4.14
N GLU A 85 16.24 7.21 -5.30
CA GLU A 85 16.75 8.56 -5.60
C GLU A 85 15.67 9.50 -6.13
N VAL A 86 14.82 9.02 -7.04
CA VAL A 86 13.76 9.82 -7.64
C VAL A 86 12.43 9.14 -7.38
N HIS A 87 11.51 9.92 -6.84
CA HIS A 87 10.21 9.46 -6.36
C HIS A 87 9.12 10.41 -6.85
N THR A 88 8.05 9.84 -7.38
CA THR A 88 6.93 10.58 -7.95
C THR A 88 5.62 9.94 -7.53
N ILE A 89 4.53 10.71 -7.58
CA ILE A 89 3.17 10.17 -7.58
C ILE A 89 2.58 10.46 -8.96
N GLU A 90 2.26 9.42 -9.70
CA GLU A 90 1.68 9.49 -11.03
C GLU A 90 0.16 9.42 -10.95
N ILE A 91 -0.52 10.35 -11.62
CA ILE A 91 -1.98 10.45 -11.61
C ILE A 91 -2.50 9.98 -12.95
N PHE A 92 -3.29 8.91 -12.93
CA PHE A 92 -4.03 8.41 -14.08
C PHE A 92 -5.51 8.70 -13.89
N GLU A 93 -6.18 9.24 -14.89
CA GLU A 93 -7.61 9.55 -14.87
C GLU A 93 -8.34 8.76 -15.94
N ARG A 94 -9.50 8.20 -15.58
CA ARG A 94 -10.40 7.55 -16.54
C ARG A 94 -11.51 8.50 -16.97
N LYS A 95 -11.64 8.72 -18.28
CA LYS A 95 -12.80 9.38 -18.90
C LYS A 95 -13.52 8.38 -19.79
N GLY A 96 -14.73 7.99 -19.41
CA GLY A 96 -15.44 6.89 -20.07
C GLY A 96 -14.68 5.57 -19.90
N LYS A 97 -14.17 4.99 -20.99
CA LYS A 97 -13.38 3.74 -20.98
C LYS A 97 -11.88 3.97 -21.10
N GLU A 98 -11.43 5.20 -21.38
CA GLU A 98 -10.04 5.51 -21.66
C GLU A 98 -9.32 6.03 -20.41
N TRP A 99 -8.11 5.54 -20.18
CA TRP A 99 -7.21 6.02 -19.14
C TRP A 99 -6.15 6.94 -19.73
N LEU A 100 -5.87 8.04 -19.06
CA LEU A 100 -4.84 9.00 -19.43
C LEU A 100 -3.95 9.29 -18.22
N HIS A 101 -2.65 9.40 -18.43
CA HIS A 101 -1.77 10.04 -17.46
C HIS A 101 -2.02 11.55 -17.50
N VAL A 102 -2.42 12.15 -16.38
CA VAL A 102 -2.88 13.54 -16.30
C VAL A 102 -2.00 14.43 -15.42
N GLY A 103 -1.06 13.84 -14.67
CA GLY A 103 -0.17 14.62 -13.83
C GLY A 103 0.86 13.79 -13.08
N THR A 104 1.90 14.48 -12.63
CA THR A 104 2.96 13.95 -11.79
C THR A 104 3.15 14.89 -10.62
N LEU A 105 3.08 14.38 -9.39
CA LEU A 105 3.43 15.12 -8.18
C LEU A 105 4.83 14.75 -7.73
N THR A 106 5.60 15.77 -7.35
CA THR A 106 6.95 15.66 -6.79
C THR A 106 7.10 16.66 -5.66
N ASP A 107 7.79 16.28 -4.60
CA ASP A 107 8.14 17.19 -3.50
C ASP A 107 9.33 16.62 -2.71
N PRO A 108 10.19 17.45 -2.10
CA PRO A 108 11.25 16.97 -1.21
C PRO A 108 10.77 16.10 -0.04
N LEU A 109 9.50 16.19 0.35
CA LEU A 109 8.88 15.34 1.38
C LEU A 109 8.48 13.93 0.90
N LEU A 110 8.67 13.62 -0.39
CA LEU A 110 8.63 12.25 -0.92
C LEU A 110 10.03 11.65 -0.78
N THR A 111 10.50 11.47 0.46
CA THR A 111 11.89 11.06 0.74
C THR A 111 12.17 9.62 0.34
N SER A 112 11.22 8.73 0.59
CA SER A 112 11.19 7.35 0.10
C SER A 112 9.76 6.83 0.28
N PRO A 113 8.82 7.27 -0.58
CA PRO A 113 7.41 6.99 -0.40
C PRO A 113 7.14 5.50 -0.59
N ASN A 114 6.33 4.93 0.30
CA ASN A 114 6.02 3.51 0.30
C ASN A 114 4.56 3.29 -0.12
N ASP A 115 3.63 3.95 0.59
CA ASP A 115 2.20 3.85 0.34
C ASP A 115 1.52 5.24 0.45
N LEU A 116 0.32 5.37 -0.12
CA LEU A 116 -0.48 6.58 -0.02
C LEU A 116 -1.98 6.27 0.12
N PHE A 117 -2.71 7.19 0.75
CA PHE A 117 -4.17 7.17 0.77
C PHE A 117 -4.71 8.52 0.31
N VAL A 118 -5.50 8.51 -0.77
CA VAL A 118 -6.12 9.71 -1.35
C VAL A 118 -7.54 9.86 -0.80
N VAL A 119 -7.74 10.87 0.03
CA VAL A 119 -9.07 11.23 0.55
C VAL A 119 -9.83 12.05 -0.47
N SER A 120 -9.13 12.97 -1.14
CA SER A 120 -9.65 13.79 -2.23
C SER A 120 -8.52 14.28 -3.12
N GLU A 121 -8.84 14.98 -4.22
CA GLU A 121 -7.82 15.60 -5.08
C GLU A 121 -6.91 16.58 -4.31
N ASN A 122 -7.40 17.12 -3.20
CA ASN A 122 -6.71 18.09 -2.35
C ASN A 122 -6.29 17.52 -1.00
N GLU A 123 -6.32 16.20 -0.83
CA GLU A 123 -5.95 15.58 0.44
C GLU A 123 -5.38 14.19 0.22
N ILE A 124 -4.06 14.08 0.40
CA ILE A 124 -3.31 12.83 0.29
C ILE A 124 -2.47 12.66 1.55
N PHE A 125 -2.58 11.50 2.18
CA PHE A 125 -1.64 11.05 3.20
C PHE A 125 -0.66 10.08 2.55
N LEU A 126 0.63 10.25 2.84
CA LEU A 126 1.70 9.44 2.27
C LEU A 126 2.62 8.99 3.39
N SER A 127 2.97 7.71 3.39
CA SER A 127 4.02 7.17 4.23
C SER A 127 5.33 7.13 3.46
N ASN A 128 6.40 7.57 4.11
CA ASN A 128 7.73 7.18 3.69
C ASN A 128 8.18 5.94 4.47
N ASP A 129 9.01 5.10 3.86
CA ASP A 129 9.70 4.00 4.55
C ASP A 129 11.05 4.43 5.14
N HIS A 130 11.67 5.44 4.57
CA HIS A 130 12.93 6.04 5.04
C HIS A 130 12.92 7.57 4.92
N GLY A 131 13.81 8.21 5.67
CA GLY A 131 14.14 9.62 5.46
C GLY A 131 15.09 9.82 4.28
N THR A 132 15.59 11.03 4.06
CA THR A 132 16.57 11.30 2.99
C THR A 132 17.90 10.54 3.17
N GLY A 133 18.57 10.17 2.08
CA GLY A 133 19.98 9.71 2.11
C GLY A 133 20.34 8.49 1.27
N GLY A 134 19.39 7.86 0.57
CA GLY A 134 19.65 6.73 -0.32
C GLY A 134 20.11 5.44 0.38
N VAL A 135 20.44 4.41 -0.40
CA VAL A 135 20.66 3.03 0.08
C VAL A 135 21.63 2.90 1.26
N PRO A 136 22.85 3.48 1.25
CA PRO A 136 23.78 3.30 2.37
C PRO A 136 23.20 3.85 3.68
N ARG A 137 22.44 4.94 3.61
CA ARG A 137 21.79 5.53 4.76
C ARG A 137 20.59 4.70 5.21
N TYR A 138 19.81 4.15 4.28
CA TYR A 138 18.65 3.31 4.60
C TYR A 138 19.08 2.05 5.35
N LEU A 139 20.13 1.38 4.86
CA LEU A 139 20.72 0.23 5.55
C LEU A 139 21.23 0.55 6.96
N TRP A 140 21.80 1.75 7.15
CA TRP A 140 22.23 2.23 8.45
C TRP A 140 21.05 2.49 9.38
N ASP A 141 19.99 3.12 8.87
CA ASP A 141 18.77 3.39 9.62
C ASP A 141 18.07 2.08 10.03
N ASP A 142 18.03 1.07 9.15
CA ASP A 142 17.49 -0.27 9.43
C ASP A 142 18.29 -1.02 10.49
N LEU A 143 19.63 -0.98 10.40
CA LEU A 143 20.49 -1.73 11.32
C LEU A 143 20.42 -1.19 12.76
N PHE A 144 20.28 0.13 12.91
CA PHE A 144 20.29 0.79 14.22
C PHE A 144 18.91 1.27 14.69
N GLY A 145 17.86 1.03 13.90
CA GLY A 145 16.50 1.40 14.25
C GLY A 145 16.26 2.92 14.28
N PHE A 146 16.97 3.70 13.46
CA PHE A 146 16.77 5.14 13.42
C PHE A 146 15.39 5.47 12.87
N LYS A 147 14.64 6.30 13.61
CA LYS A 147 13.30 6.72 13.24
C LYS A 147 13.37 7.95 12.35
N ARG A 148 13.24 7.75 11.05
CA ARG A 148 13.30 8.83 10.03
C ARG A 148 12.23 8.72 8.95
N ALA A 149 11.41 7.67 9.01
CA ALA A 149 10.32 7.44 8.09
C ALA A 149 9.14 8.32 8.49
N GLU A 150 8.95 9.48 7.88
CA GLU A 150 7.91 10.45 8.25
C GLU A 150 6.61 10.27 7.44
N ILE A 151 5.52 10.88 7.92
CA ILE A 151 4.25 10.99 7.21
C ILE A 151 4.21 12.33 6.50
N SER A 152 3.97 12.30 5.19
CA SER A 152 3.78 13.50 4.37
C SER A 152 2.29 13.68 4.06
N HIS A 153 1.83 14.93 4.04
CA HIS A 153 0.46 15.29 3.74
C HIS A 153 0.42 16.37 2.66
N TYR A 154 -0.41 16.16 1.65
CA TYR A 154 -0.65 17.10 0.55
C TYR A 154 -2.02 17.75 0.69
N ASP A 155 -2.08 19.09 0.66
CA ASP A 155 -3.32 19.87 0.82
C ASP A 155 -3.96 20.34 -0.51
N GLY A 156 -3.58 19.73 -1.64
CA GLY A 156 -3.97 20.17 -2.99
C GLY A 156 -3.05 21.24 -3.57
N LYS A 157 -2.12 21.77 -2.77
CA LYS A 157 -1.16 22.78 -3.24
C LYS A 157 0.24 22.54 -2.71
N ASN A 158 0.39 22.28 -1.41
CA ASN A 158 1.66 22.14 -0.73
C ASN A 158 1.73 20.82 0.01
N TRP A 159 2.95 20.35 0.20
CA TRP A 159 3.26 19.25 1.10
C TRP A 159 3.66 19.77 2.48
N SER A 160 3.31 19.00 3.51
CA SER A 160 3.69 19.24 4.90
C SER A 160 3.99 17.93 5.60
N ASN A 161 4.80 17.98 6.64
CA ASN A 161 5.11 16.82 7.47
C ASN A 161 4.14 16.73 8.64
N LEU A 162 3.59 15.54 8.90
CA LEU A 162 2.72 15.27 10.06
C LEU A 162 3.48 14.64 11.24
N GLY A 163 4.80 14.52 11.14
CA GLY A 163 5.69 13.97 12.16
C GLY A 163 5.55 12.46 12.31
N ASN A 164 5.73 11.99 13.54
CA ASN A 164 5.68 10.58 13.94
C ASN A 164 6.64 9.67 13.14
N PRO A 165 7.95 9.99 13.12
CA PRO A 165 8.90 9.17 12.39
C PRO A 165 8.97 7.76 12.96
N LEU A 166 9.01 6.77 12.08
CA LEU A 166 9.19 5.35 12.42
C LEU A 166 10.53 4.85 11.87
N SER A 167 10.98 3.71 12.40
CA SER A 167 11.99 2.89 11.73
C SER A 167 11.22 1.98 10.77
N PHE A 168 11.38 2.21 9.48
CA PHE A 168 10.66 1.49 8.41
C PHE A 168 9.13 1.67 8.49
N GLY A 169 8.67 2.84 8.06
CA GLY A 169 7.24 3.08 7.82
C GLY A 169 6.75 2.33 6.58
N ASN A 170 5.48 1.96 6.52
CA ASN A 170 4.93 1.22 5.38
C ASN A 170 3.49 1.69 5.12
N GLY A 171 2.50 0.79 4.97
CA GLY A 171 1.11 1.11 4.64
C GLY A 171 0.50 2.27 5.40
N ILE A 172 -0.36 3.03 4.72
CA ILE A 172 -1.06 4.18 5.29
C ILE A 172 -2.53 4.19 4.86
N LEU A 173 -3.42 4.45 5.81
CA LEU A 173 -4.85 4.37 5.54
C LEU A 173 -5.63 5.42 6.33
N TYR A 174 -6.45 6.20 5.64
CA TYR A 174 -7.36 7.14 6.27
C TYR A 174 -8.78 6.57 6.32
N THR A 175 -9.49 6.82 7.42
CA THR A 175 -10.91 6.47 7.53
C THR A 175 -11.65 7.37 8.51
N LYS A 176 -12.99 7.32 8.46
CA LYS A 176 -13.86 7.93 9.45
C LYS A 176 -14.67 6.86 10.16
N ASN A 177 -14.86 7.00 11.47
CA ASN A 177 -15.84 6.18 12.17
C ASN A 177 -17.29 6.65 11.90
N SER A 178 -18.26 5.91 12.40
CA SER A 178 -19.70 6.24 12.24
C SER A 178 -20.13 7.58 12.86
N ARG A 179 -19.31 8.17 13.74
CA ARG A 179 -19.54 9.50 14.33
C ARG A 179 -18.86 10.62 13.53
N GLY A 180 -18.15 10.28 12.45
CA GLY A 180 -17.40 11.22 11.64
C GLY A 180 -16.01 11.56 12.18
N ASN A 181 -15.54 10.93 13.26
CA ASN A 181 -14.19 11.14 13.75
C ASN A 181 -13.19 10.53 12.75
N GLU A 182 -12.15 11.30 12.45
CA GLU A 182 -11.14 10.99 11.46
C GLU A 182 -9.97 10.23 12.10
N PHE A 183 -9.48 9.21 11.41
CA PHE A 183 -8.34 8.42 11.84
C PHE A 183 -7.36 8.19 10.69
N LEU A 184 -6.07 8.24 11.01
CA LEU A 184 -5.00 7.75 10.16
C LEU A 184 -4.42 6.48 10.79
N TYR A 185 -4.28 5.44 9.99
CA TYR A 185 -3.61 4.21 10.36
C TYR A 185 -2.28 4.13 9.61
N ARG A 186 -1.24 3.67 10.29
CA ARG A 186 0.08 3.49 9.68
C ARG A 186 0.75 2.22 10.16
N SER A 187 1.31 1.47 9.22
CA SER A 187 2.16 0.32 9.49
C SER A 187 3.57 0.75 9.90
N GLY A 188 4.03 0.26 11.05
CA GLY A 188 5.43 0.33 11.47
C GLY A 188 6.06 -1.05 11.41
N TYR A 189 6.80 -1.33 10.34
CA TYR A 189 7.35 -2.66 10.08
C TYR A 189 8.27 -3.13 11.20
N SER A 190 9.27 -2.31 11.58
CA SER A 190 10.22 -2.63 12.65
C SER A 190 9.56 -2.64 14.04
N ASP A 191 8.51 -1.84 14.22
CA ASP A 191 7.72 -1.78 15.45
C ASP A 191 6.75 -2.97 15.60
N LYS A 192 6.58 -3.79 14.56
CA LYS A 192 5.61 -4.90 14.50
C LYS A 192 4.19 -4.48 14.89
N SER A 193 3.80 -3.27 14.50
CA SER A 193 2.59 -2.62 15.01
C SER A 193 1.91 -1.75 13.97
N VAL A 194 0.59 -1.68 14.04
CA VAL A 194 -0.20 -0.65 13.38
C VAL A 194 -0.46 0.48 14.38
N PHE A 195 -0.20 1.72 13.98
CA PHE A 195 -0.46 2.92 14.77
C PHE A 195 -1.75 3.56 14.28
N GLN A 196 -2.69 3.79 15.20
CA GLN A 196 -3.96 4.47 14.96
C GLN A 196 -3.90 5.88 15.55
N PHE A 197 -3.84 6.89 14.70
CA PHE A 197 -3.83 8.29 15.05
C PHE A 197 -5.24 8.87 14.92
N PRO A 198 -5.85 9.39 15.98
CA PRO A 198 -6.94 10.36 15.83
C PRO A 198 -6.41 11.59 15.08
N ILE A 199 -7.23 12.12 14.16
CA ILE A 199 -6.91 13.37 13.45
C ILE A 199 -7.79 14.47 14.03
N ARG A 200 -7.14 15.56 14.46
CA ARG A 200 -7.80 16.82 14.78
C ARG A 200 -7.53 17.83 13.67
N ARG A 201 -8.53 18.66 13.34
CA ARG A 201 -8.40 19.71 12.33
C ARG A 201 -8.10 21.05 12.98
N GLU A 202 -6.93 21.63 12.70
CA GLU A 202 -6.58 22.99 13.07
C GLU A 202 -6.56 23.88 11.83
N GLN A 203 -7.47 24.86 11.77
CA GLN A 203 -7.61 25.73 10.58
C GLN A 203 -7.77 24.93 9.27
N GLY A 204 -8.43 23.77 9.33
CA GLY A 204 -8.62 22.87 8.20
C GLY A 204 -7.47 21.89 7.94
N LYS A 205 -6.31 22.06 8.57
CA LYS A 205 -5.15 21.16 8.40
C LYS A 205 -5.21 19.99 9.39
N PRO A 206 -4.81 18.77 8.97
CA PRO A 206 -4.78 17.63 9.87
C PRO A 206 -3.61 17.75 10.84
N VAL A 207 -3.87 17.47 12.11
CA VAL A 207 -2.89 17.30 13.19
C VAL A 207 -3.11 15.92 13.78
N LEU A 208 -2.05 15.10 13.78
CA LEU A 208 -2.10 13.77 14.38
C LEU A 208 -2.01 13.88 15.90
N GLU A 209 -2.96 13.28 16.60
CA GLU A 209 -2.92 13.14 18.05
C GLU A 209 -2.09 11.90 18.46
N GLU A 210 -1.90 11.70 19.77
CA GLU A 210 -1.13 10.56 20.28
C GLU A 210 -1.70 9.23 19.75
N PRO A 211 -0.88 8.38 19.11
CA PRO A 211 -1.38 7.15 18.52
C PRO A 211 -1.69 6.09 19.57
N LYS A 212 -2.76 5.34 19.32
CA LYS A 212 -2.88 3.99 19.87
C LYS A 212 -2.00 3.04 19.08
N ARG A 213 -1.12 2.30 19.76
CA ARG A 213 -0.32 1.23 19.17
C ARG A 213 -1.03 -0.11 19.26
N ILE A 214 -1.21 -0.78 18.13
CA ILE A 214 -1.78 -2.13 18.00
C ILE A 214 -0.64 -3.07 17.64
N HIS A 215 -0.12 -3.80 18.62
CA HIS A 215 1.04 -4.67 18.44
C HIS A 215 0.61 -6.05 17.89
N ILE A 216 0.76 -6.24 16.57
CA ILE A 216 0.31 -7.45 15.87
C ILE A 216 1.38 -8.55 15.80
N HIS A 217 2.55 -8.33 16.42
CA HIS A 217 3.68 -9.27 16.50
C HIS A 217 4.27 -9.73 15.14
N SER A 218 3.89 -9.09 14.04
CA SER A 218 4.37 -9.31 12.68
C SER A 218 4.82 -7.97 12.10
N GLY A 219 5.73 -7.95 11.11
CA GLY A 219 6.12 -6.69 10.45
C GLY A 219 5.04 -6.26 9.45
N PRO A 220 4.16 -5.28 9.78
CA PRO A 220 3.07 -4.92 8.89
C PRO A 220 3.56 -4.26 7.60
N ASP A 221 2.84 -4.55 6.52
CA ASP A 221 3.01 -3.99 5.18
C ASP A 221 1.77 -3.10 4.88
N ASN A 222 1.12 -3.20 3.72
CA ASN A 222 0.00 -2.35 3.32
C ASN A 222 -1.30 -2.62 4.12
N LEU A 223 -2.15 -1.58 4.17
CA LEU A 223 -3.40 -1.52 4.92
C LEU A 223 -4.58 -1.31 3.98
N GLU A 224 -5.67 -2.06 4.17
CA GLU A 224 -6.85 -1.97 3.32
C GLU A 224 -8.16 -2.01 4.11
N LEU A 225 -9.20 -1.33 3.61
CA LEU A 225 -10.53 -1.35 4.24
C LEU A 225 -11.44 -2.37 3.58
N ASP A 226 -12.23 -3.08 4.38
CA ASP A 226 -13.40 -3.80 3.89
C ASP A 226 -14.64 -2.89 3.80
N SER A 227 -15.74 -3.43 3.26
CA SER A 227 -17.01 -2.70 3.15
C SER A 227 -17.70 -2.41 4.49
N GLN A 228 -17.19 -2.95 5.60
CA GLN A 228 -17.71 -2.74 6.96
C GLN A 228 -16.82 -1.80 7.78
N GLY A 229 -15.75 -1.25 7.19
CA GLY A 229 -14.82 -0.35 7.86
C GLY A 229 -13.80 -1.06 8.75
N ARG A 230 -13.63 -2.39 8.62
CA ARG A 230 -12.54 -3.13 9.26
C ARG A 230 -11.29 -3.04 8.41
N ILE A 231 -10.14 -3.01 9.07
CA ILE A 231 -8.85 -2.85 8.43
C ILE A 231 -8.20 -4.22 8.26
N PHE A 232 -7.68 -4.50 7.08
CA PHE A 232 -6.88 -5.66 6.77
C PHE A 232 -5.44 -5.20 6.62
N VAL A 233 -4.52 -5.90 7.30
CA VAL A 233 -3.09 -5.61 7.24
C VAL A 233 -2.35 -6.88 6.92
N VAL A 234 -1.45 -6.83 5.94
CA VAL A 234 -0.53 -7.94 5.67
C VAL A 234 0.68 -7.81 6.58
N GLY A 235 1.22 -8.93 7.03
CA GLY A 235 2.37 -8.98 7.91
C GLY A 235 3.42 -10.01 7.50
N HIS A 236 4.68 -9.65 7.70
CA HIS A 236 5.85 -10.51 7.53
C HIS A 236 6.25 -11.14 8.86
N GLY A 237 5.89 -12.41 9.05
CA GLY A 237 6.20 -13.15 10.28
C GLY A 237 7.70 -13.41 10.52
N SER A 238 8.57 -13.17 9.53
CA SER A 238 10.01 -13.34 9.66
C SER A 238 10.81 -12.45 8.69
N THR A 239 11.40 -11.37 9.22
CA THR A 239 12.31 -10.48 8.47
C THR A 239 13.49 -11.24 7.84
N TYR A 240 14.06 -12.23 8.55
CA TYR A 240 15.15 -13.05 8.01
C TYR A 240 14.74 -13.83 6.76
N ARG A 241 13.57 -14.48 6.80
CA ARG A 241 13.06 -15.24 5.65
C ARG A 241 12.65 -14.31 4.51
N PHE A 242 12.08 -13.15 4.82
CA PHE A 242 11.81 -12.09 3.86
C PHE A 242 13.08 -11.68 3.10
N LEU A 243 14.16 -11.31 3.80
CA LEU A 243 15.42 -10.90 3.19
C LEU A 243 16.05 -12.00 2.30
N ARG A 244 15.90 -13.28 2.67
CA ARG A 244 16.31 -14.40 1.81
C ARG A 244 15.45 -14.50 0.55
N HIS A 245 14.14 -14.30 0.69
CA HIS A 245 13.21 -14.31 -0.43
C HIS A 245 13.46 -13.18 -1.43
N VAL A 246 13.81 -11.97 -0.95
CA VAL A 246 14.18 -10.84 -1.82
C VAL A 246 15.24 -11.27 -2.84
N LYS A 247 16.30 -11.95 -2.36
CA LYS A 247 17.44 -12.37 -3.19
C LYS A 247 17.17 -13.62 -4.03
N ASN A 248 16.31 -14.52 -3.58
CA ASN A 248 16.10 -15.80 -4.26
C ASN A 248 14.66 -16.32 -4.03
N PRO A 249 13.87 -16.51 -5.09
CA PRO A 249 12.48 -16.97 -4.99
C PRO A 249 12.32 -18.36 -4.37
N ASN A 250 13.38 -19.19 -4.35
CA ASN A 250 13.35 -20.53 -3.77
C ASN A 250 13.30 -20.52 -2.23
N TYR A 251 13.55 -19.38 -1.58
CA TYR A 251 13.38 -19.24 -0.14
C TYR A 251 12.02 -18.64 0.17
N TYR A 252 11.11 -19.41 0.76
CA TYR A 252 9.79 -18.90 1.11
C TYR A 252 9.82 -17.92 2.27
N SER A 253 9.06 -16.84 2.15
CA SER A 253 8.80 -15.87 3.22
C SER A 253 7.35 -16.02 3.71
N PRO A 254 7.12 -16.19 5.02
CA PRO A 254 5.77 -16.27 5.58
C PRO A 254 4.92 -15.05 5.21
N THR A 255 3.61 -15.26 5.14
CA THR A 255 2.63 -14.19 4.94
C THR A 255 1.49 -14.41 5.91
N GLN A 256 1.16 -13.36 6.65
CA GLN A 256 0.02 -13.30 7.57
C GLN A 256 -0.90 -12.17 7.13
N VAL A 257 -2.20 -12.32 7.34
CA VAL A 257 -3.16 -11.23 7.19
C VAL A 257 -3.93 -11.12 8.49
N PHE A 258 -3.96 -9.91 9.04
CA PHE A 258 -4.73 -9.60 10.24
C PHE A 258 -5.89 -8.69 9.89
N ARG A 259 -7.01 -8.89 10.58
CA ARG A 259 -8.17 -8.02 10.56
C ARG A 259 -8.20 -7.24 11.86
N ILE A 260 -8.16 -5.92 11.77
CA ILE A 260 -8.22 -4.97 12.89
C ILE A 260 -9.60 -4.31 12.91
N SER A 261 -10.26 -4.40 14.06
CA SER A 261 -11.51 -3.73 14.35
C SER A 261 -11.27 -2.27 14.74
N THR A 262 -12.30 -1.43 14.64
CA THR A 262 -12.20 0.02 14.92
C THR A 262 -11.78 0.35 16.36
N ASP A 263 -12.03 -0.56 17.30
CA ASP A 263 -11.61 -0.47 18.70
C ASP A 263 -10.14 -0.91 18.92
N GLY A 264 -9.44 -1.34 17.87
CA GLY A 264 -8.06 -1.79 17.88
C GLY A 264 -7.86 -3.27 18.26
N ASN A 265 -8.93 -4.04 18.47
CA ASN A 265 -8.82 -5.50 18.57
C ASN A 265 -8.45 -6.09 17.21
N PHE A 266 -7.61 -7.13 17.20
CA PHE A 266 -7.19 -7.75 15.95
C PHE A 266 -7.26 -9.28 15.99
N GLN A 267 -7.37 -9.88 14.81
CA GLN A 267 -7.42 -11.32 14.61
C GLN A 267 -6.60 -11.71 13.37
N GLU A 268 -5.79 -12.75 13.46
CA GLU A 268 -5.18 -13.37 12.29
C GLU A 268 -6.26 -14.13 11.49
N VAL A 269 -6.44 -13.77 10.22
CA VAL A 269 -7.49 -14.33 9.35
C VAL A 269 -6.93 -15.19 8.22
N PHE A 270 -5.63 -15.09 7.96
CA PHE A 270 -4.91 -15.93 7.00
C PHE A 270 -3.44 -16.02 7.41
N ALA A 271 -2.84 -17.20 7.26
CA ALA A 271 -1.40 -17.39 7.40
C ALA A 271 -0.92 -18.52 6.48
N THR A 272 0.29 -18.35 5.95
CA THR A 272 1.00 -19.38 5.17
C THR A 272 2.48 -19.32 5.50
N SER A 273 3.15 -20.46 5.35
CA SER A 273 4.60 -20.56 5.47
C SER A 273 5.34 -19.85 4.31
N GLY A 274 4.62 -19.40 3.29
CA GLY A 274 5.11 -18.80 2.06
C GLY A 274 4.95 -19.68 0.82
N ASP A 275 4.53 -20.93 1.02
CA ASP A 275 4.31 -21.94 -0.02
C ASP A 275 3.11 -21.61 -0.94
N LEU A 276 2.08 -20.97 -0.39
CA LEU A 276 0.92 -20.52 -1.16
C LEU A 276 1.14 -19.14 -1.79
N ILE A 277 1.69 -18.22 -1.00
CA ILE A 277 2.09 -16.87 -1.38
C ILE A 277 3.23 -16.43 -0.47
N SER A 278 4.35 -15.99 -1.03
CA SER A 278 5.53 -15.56 -0.28
C SER A 278 5.65 -14.04 -0.30
N ALA A 279 6.04 -13.45 0.83
CA ALA A 279 6.24 -12.01 0.96
C ALA A 279 5.02 -11.21 0.45
N GLY A 280 3.84 -11.58 0.96
CA GLY A 280 2.62 -10.84 0.71
C GLY A 280 2.73 -9.41 1.22
N SER A 281 1.97 -8.51 0.60
CA SER A 281 2.07 -7.06 0.82
C SER A 281 0.72 -6.38 1.01
N THR A 282 -0.29 -6.72 0.22
CA THR A 282 -1.66 -6.15 0.36
C THR A 282 -2.71 -7.25 0.38
N ALA A 283 -3.78 -7.08 1.16
CA ALA A 283 -4.87 -8.04 1.21
C ALA A 283 -6.25 -7.35 1.24
N ILE A 284 -7.07 -7.59 0.22
CA ILE A 284 -8.41 -7.02 0.10
C ILE A 284 -9.49 -8.11 0.17
N PRO A 285 -10.41 -8.05 1.14
CA PRO A 285 -11.59 -8.90 1.15
C PRO A 285 -12.67 -8.34 0.20
N PHE A 286 -13.26 -9.22 -0.61
CA PHE A 286 -14.36 -8.88 -1.50
C PHE A 286 -15.22 -10.11 -1.82
N GLU A 287 -16.54 -10.00 -1.59
CA GLU A 287 -17.56 -11.02 -1.94
C GLU A 287 -17.18 -12.48 -1.58
N GLY A 288 -16.78 -12.72 -0.33
CA GLY A 288 -16.43 -14.06 0.15
C GLY A 288 -15.06 -14.56 -0.32
N ARG A 289 -14.24 -13.68 -0.87
CA ARG A 289 -12.85 -13.93 -1.29
C ARG A 289 -11.90 -13.00 -0.56
N LEU A 290 -10.64 -13.43 -0.47
CA LEU A 290 -9.51 -12.62 -0.04
C LEU A 290 -8.48 -12.64 -1.16
N TYR A 291 -8.16 -11.44 -1.67
CA TYR A 291 -7.16 -11.22 -2.71
C TYR A 291 -5.88 -10.73 -2.05
N ILE A 292 -4.80 -11.49 -2.17
CA ILE A 292 -3.52 -11.21 -1.52
C ILE A 292 -2.45 -10.97 -2.60
N ALA A 293 -1.89 -9.76 -2.59
CA ALA A 293 -0.76 -9.33 -3.40
C ALA A 293 0.58 -9.74 -2.75
N GLN A 294 1.67 -9.66 -3.51
CA GLN A 294 3.02 -9.93 -3.05
C GLN A 294 4.07 -9.09 -3.77
N ILE A 295 5.20 -8.86 -3.10
CA ILE A 295 6.21 -7.91 -3.60
C ILE A 295 6.90 -8.40 -4.89
N PHE A 296 6.99 -9.73 -5.10
CA PHE A 296 7.89 -10.28 -6.12
C PHE A 296 7.30 -11.25 -7.14
N ASN A 297 6.71 -12.40 -6.73
CA ASN A 297 6.40 -13.46 -7.70
C ASN A 297 5.20 -13.09 -8.60
N PRO A 298 5.06 -13.69 -9.80
CA PRO A 298 4.25 -13.11 -10.87
C PRO A 298 2.74 -13.44 -10.78
N TYR A 299 2.15 -13.38 -9.58
CA TYR A 299 0.74 -13.70 -9.34
C TYR A 299 0.20 -13.06 -8.06
N ILE A 300 -1.13 -12.93 -7.97
CA ILE A 300 -1.83 -12.72 -6.69
C ILE A 300 -2.56 -14.00 -6.26
N LEU A 301 -2.81 -14.16 -4.96
CA LEU A 301 -3.58 -15.28 -4.43
C LEU A 301 -5.04 -14.87 -4.22
N ASN A 302 -5.97 -15.63 -4.80
CA ASN A 302 -7.40 -15.56 -4.50
C ASN A 302 -7.81 -16.81 -3.71
N CYS A 303 -8.15 -16.64 -2.43
CA CYS A 303 -8.66 -17.71 -1.59
C CYS A 303 -10.11 -17.45 -1.15
N LYS A 304 -10.82 -18.52 -0.77
CA LYS A 304 -12.14 -18.38 -0.13
C LYS A 304 -11.92 -17.73 1.23
N TYR A 305 -12.76 -16.76 1.54
CA TYR A 305 -12.72 -16.06 2.82
C TYR A 305 -14.15 -15.84 3.31
N THR A 306 -14.49 -16.50 4.41
CA THR A 306 -15.72 -16.21 5.12
C THR A 306 -15.43 -15.18 6.19
N ASN A 307 -16.12 -14.04 6.11
CA ASN A 307 -16.22 -13.10 7.22
C ASN A 307 -16.94 -13.82 8.38
N SER A 308 -16.21 -14.58 9.19
CA SER A 308 -16.70 -14.94 10.51
C SER A 308 -16.78 -13.66 11.32
N ASN A 309 -17.93 -13.41 11.96
CA ASN A 309 -18.10 -12.28 12.88
C ASN A 309 -16.97 -12.28 13.91
#